data_AF-A0A329N3H3-F1
#
_entry.id   AF-A0A329N3H3-F1
#
_cell.length_a   1.000
_cell.length_b   1.000
_cell.length_c   1.000
_cell.angle_alpha   90.00
_cell.angle_beta   90.00
_cell.angle_gamma   90.00
#
_symmetry.space_group_name_H-M   'P 1'
#
loop_
_entity.id
_entity.type
_entity.pdbx_description
1 polymer ?
#
loop_
_entity_poly.entity_id
_entity_poly.type
_entity_poly.pdbx_seq_one_letter_code
_entity_poly.pdbx_strand_id
1 'polypeptide(L)'
;MISSFFNRTKPINMLFIVLYAVFFYGLTRFYLYKADWSAGALTGYAGQILVLVFSIFLISFIIRKNALCENNSYSALLFVAFMALFPQIFVSPEIIMANLFVLLALRRIISIRSFIQVKQKLFDASLWICVSALFYEWTLVFLLLVFAAIMVYRVGEYRNWLVPFVAVFVVGMLLLTYVIWFRDLHWVRETFPFSVDFYSIRTMTPGFISAVVLIVLTGLVSVISFITRYKTKPSGVQSSLLLIVIAMLLACGVASVSNNRESDEVVFALFPVAVLAANYLQEIVRPWWKESLLWFFVAAPFILLFIN
;
A
#
# COMPACT_ATOMS: atom_id res chain seq x y z
N MET A 1 9.01 -18.51 19.57
CA MET A 1 7.70 -17.99 19.12
C MET A 1 7.96 -16.85 18.16
N ILE A 2 7.39 -16.88 16.96
CA ILE A 2 7.50 -15.82 15.95
C ILE A 2 6.89 -14.52 16.48
N SER A 3 5.83 -14.61 17.29
CA SER A 3 5.25 -13.48 18.01
C SER A 3 6.30 -12.78 18.88
N SER A 4 7.00 -13.49 19.77
CA SER A 4 8.01 -12.87 20.65
C SER A 4 9.18 -12.24 19.89
N PHE A 5 9.57 -12.85 18.75
CA PHE A 5 10.61 -12.31 17.88
C PHE A 5 10.20 -10.96 17.28
N PHE A 6 9.02 -10.87 16.65
CA PHE A 6 8.53 -9.66 16.00
C PHE A 6 7.82 -8.67 16.94
N ASN A 7 7.57 -9.01 18.20
CA ASN A 7 6.91 -8.13 19.19
C ASN A 7 7.74 -6.89 19.58
N ARG A 8 8.95 -6.74 19.04
CA ARG A 8 9.77 -5.52 19.17
C ARG A 8 10.20 -5.06 17.79
N THR A 9 10.44 -3.77 17.62
CA THR A 9 11.04 -3.23 16.39
C THR A 9 12.56 -3.22 16.52
N LYS A 10 13.19 -4.38 16.28
CA LYS A 10 14.66 -4.51 16.25
C LYS A 10 15.18 -4.46 14.81
N PRO A 11 16.39 -3.92 14.56
CA PRO A 11 17.01 -3.94 13.23
C PRO A 11 17.07 -5.33 12.62
N ILE A 12 17.36 -6.35 13.44
CA ILE A 12 17.39 -7.75 12.99
C ILE A 12 16.04 -8.22 12.44
N ASN A 13 14.92 -7.78 13.01
CA ASN A 13 13.58 -8.15 12.54
C ASN A 13 13.30 -7.55 11.16
N MET A 14 13.70 -6.30 10.95
CA MET A 14 13.59 -5.63 9.65
C MET A 14 14.45 -6.32 8.60
N LEU A 15 15.65 -6.79 8.96
CA LEU A 15 16.51 -7.57 8.07
C LEU A 15 15.81 -8.85 7.60
N PHE A 16 15.20 -9.61 8.51
CA PHE A 16 14.43 -10.81 8.12
C PHE A 16 13.25 -10.50 7.22
N ILE A 17 12.52 -9.40 7.46
CA ILE A 17 11.39 -8.97 6.62
C ILE A 17 11.88 -8.60 5.21
N VAL A 18 13.01 -7.90 5.11
CA VAL A 18 13.64 -7.56 3.82
C VAL A 18 14.10 -8.81 3.09
N LEU A 19 14.78 -9.74 3.77
CA LEU A 19 15.20 -11.02 3.18
C LEU A 19 14.01 -11.84 2.69
N TYR A 20 12.91 -11.85 3.45
CA TYR A 20 11.67 -12.50 3.06
C TYR A 20 11.06 -11.87 1.79
N ALA A 21 11.04 -10.53 1.69
CA ALA A 21 10.60 -9.83 0.48
C ALA A 21 11.47 -10.16 -0.74
N VAL A 22 12.80 -10.11 -0.58
CA VAL A 22 13.77 -10.39 -1.65
C VAL A 22 13.68 -11.85 -2.09
N PHE A 23 13.49 -12.77 -1.14
CA PHE A 23 13.28 -14.19 -1.43
C PHE A 23 12.07 -14.41 -2.32
N PHE A 24 10.91 -13.85 -1.98
CA PHE A 24 9.70 -13.99 -2.80
C PHE A 24 9.81 -13.27 -4.15
N TYR A 25 10.41 -12.07 -4.19
CA TYR A 25 10.69 -11.37 -5.44
C TYR A 25 11.52 -12.23 -6.40
N GLY A 26 12.62 -12.81 -5.90
CA GLY A 26 13.46 -13.73 -6.67
C GLY A 26 12.68 -14.98 -7.07
N LEU A 27 11.99 -15.64 -6.14
CA LEU A 27 11.26 -16.85 -6.45
C LEU A 27 10.20 -16.61 -7.56
N THR A 28 9.44 -15.52 -7.48
CA THR A 28 8.47 -15.14 -8.53
C THR A 28 9.14 -14.90 -9.88
N ARG A 29 10.19 -14.07 -9.91
CA ARG A 29 10.87 -13.71 -11.17
C ARG A 29 11.53 -14.93 -11.83
N PHE A 30 12.22 -15.77 -11.06
CA PHE A 30 12.94 -16.92 -11.60
C PHE A 30 12.00 -18.09 -11.92
N TYR A 31 11.09 -18.47 -11.01
CA TYR A 31 10.31 -19.70 -11.12
C TYR A 31 9.02 -19.51 -11.93
N LEU A 32 8.26 -18.44 -11.68
CA LEU A 32 6.95 -18.24 -12.31
C LEU A 32 7.06 -17.53 -13.67
N TYR A 33 7.84 -16.46 -13.74
CA TYR A 33 7.88 -15.58 -14.92
C TYR A 33 9.12 -15.77 -15.80
N LYS A 34 10.01 -16.71 -15.45
CA LYS A 34 11.21 -17.08 -16.22
C LYS A 34 12.00 -15.85 -16.69
N ALA A 35 12.39 -15.03 -15.71
CA ALA A 35 13.07 -13.76 -15.92
C ALA A 35 14.30 -13.86 -16.83
N ASP A 36 14.55 -12.77 -17.55
CA ASP A 36 15.64 -12.64 -18.50
C ASP A 36 16.92 -12.19 -17.77
N TRP A 37 18.07 -12.78 -18.11
CA TRP A 37 19.33 -12.58 -17.37
C TRP A 37 20.30 -11.60 -18.03
N SER A 38 19.80 -10.75 -18.92
CA SER A 38 20.61 -9.73 -19.57
C SER A 38 21.10 -8.66 -18.58
N ALA A 39 22.25 -8.05 -18.85
CA ALA A 39 22.81 -7.00 -18.01
C ALA A 39 21.85 -5.82 -17.81
N GLY A 40 21.08 -5.47 -18.85
CA GLY A 40 20.03 -4.44 -18.77
C GLY A 40 18.90 -4.83 -17.82
N ALA A 41 18.38 -6.06 -17.94
CA ALA A 41 17.32 -6.56 -17.07
C ALA A 41 17.74 -6.58 -15.58
N LEU A 42 18.99 -6.97 -15.30
CA LEU A 42 19.54 -6.99 -13.94
C LEU A 42 19.52 -5.60 -13.28
N THR A 43 19.83 -4.54 -14.03
CA THR A 43 19.75 -3.16 -13.48
C THR A 43 18.32 -2.78 -13.12
N GLY A 44 17.34 -3.16 -13.95
CA GLY A 44 15.92 -2.96 -13.66
C GLY A 44 15.47 -3.70 -12.40
N TYR A 45 15.90 -4.97 -12.24
CA TYR A 45 15.57 -5.77 -11.06
C TYR A 45 16.19 -5.20 -9.78
N ALA A 46 17.44 -4.74 -9.84
CA ALA A 46 18.08 -4.07 -8.71
C ALA A 46 17.32 -2.79 -8.30
N GLY A 47 16.87 -1.99 -9.27
CA GLY A 47 16.04 -0.81 -9.03
C GLY A 47 14.72 -1.14 -8.35
N GLN A 48 14.01 -2.18 -8.82
CA GLN A 48 12.74 -2.62 -8.22
C GLN A 48 12.93 -3.12 -6.78
N ILE A 49 13.97 -3.93 -6.52
CA ILE A 49 14.29 -4.39 -5.16
C ILE A 49 14.57 -3.19 -4.24
N LEU A 50 15.30 -2.18 -4.71
CA LEU A 50 15.57 -0.97 -3.94
C LEU A 50 14.27 -0.25 -3.57
N VAL A 51 13.35 -0.10 -4.52
CA VAL A 51 12.02 0.51 -4.27
C VAL A 51 11.20 -0.30 -3.27
N LEU A 52 11.19 -1.63 -3.36
CA LEU A 52 10.50 -2.51 -2.42
C LEU A 52 11.08 -2.38 -1.01
N VAL A 53 12.42 -2.46 -0.89
CA VAL A 53 13.11 -2.29 0.39
C VAL A 53 12.82 -0.92 0.99
N PHE A 54 12.89 0.14 0.19
CA PHE A 54 12.54 1.49 0.62
C PHE A 54 11.08 1.59 1.09
N SER A 55 10.14 0.94 0.41
CA SER A 55 8.72 0.88 0.79
C SER A 55 8.52 0.20 2.15
N ILE A 56 9.24 -0.89 2.43
CA ILE A 56 9.19 -1.60 3.73
C ILE A 56 9.68 -0.70 4.87
N PHE A 57 10.79 0.02 4.66
CA PHE A 57 11.29 0.99 5.63
C PHE A 57 10.34 2.18 5.80
N LEU A 58 9.77 2.68 4.71
CA LEU A 58 8.82 3.78 4.70
C LEU A 58 7.56 3.44 5.51
N ILE A 59 6.98 2.25 5.31
CA ILE A 59 5.83 1.75 6.08
C ILE A 59 6.16 1.71 7.57
N SER A 60 7.31 1.15 7.92
CA SER A 60 7.76 1.07 9.31
C SER A 60 7.99 2.46 9.93
N PHE A 61 8.45 3.41 9.13
CA PHE A 61 8.56 4.82 9.52
C PHE A 61 7.18 5.47 9.75
N ILE A 62 6.23 5.28 8.83
CA ILE A 62 4.87 5.82 8.93
C ILE A 62 4.19 5.35 10.22
N ILE A 63 4.25 4.04 10.48
CA ILE A 63 3.62 3.42 11.65
C ILE A 63 4.20 3.96 12.94
N ARG A 64 5.53 3.95 13.07
CA ARG A 64 6.23 4.40 14.28
C ARG A 64 6.04 5.90 14.52
N LYS A 65 6.18 6.72 13.48
CA LYS A 65 6.06 8.18 13.60
C LYS A 65 4.66 8.62 14.01
N ASN A 66 3.64 7.86 13.65
CA ASN A 66 2.24 8.20 13.91
C ASN A 66 1.56 7.30 14.94
N ALA A 67 2.31 6.42 15.62
CA ALA A 67 1.79 5.47 16.61
C ALA A 67 0.53 4.73 16.13
N LEU A 68 0.54 4.25 14.87
CA LEU A 68 -0.59 3.53 14.28
C LEU A 68 -0.78 2.13 14.89
N CYS A 69 0.32 1.55 15.35
CA CYS A 69 0.40 0.25 16.00
C CYS A 69 1.36 0.41 17.21
N GLU A 70 1.31 -0.52 18.16
CA GLU A 70 2.38 -0.64 19.16
C GLU A 70 3.75 -0.91 18.49
N ASN A 71 4.84 -0.69 19.24
CA ASN A 71 6.23 -0.82 18.78
C ASN A 71 6.66 -2.27 18.50
N ASN A 72 6.02 -2.92 17.52
CA ASN A 72 6.39 -4.22 16.98
C ASN A 72 6.54 -4.15 15.45
N SER A 73 6.97 -5.27 14.89
CA SER A 73 7.25 -5.41 13.45
C SER A 73 6.14 -6.14 12.70
N TYR A 74 4.98 -6.38 13.34
CA TYR A 74 3.90 -7.19 12.75
C TYR A 74 3.34 -6.59 11.47
N SER A 75 3.07 -5.29 11.41
CA SER A 75 2.55 -4.66 10.20
C SER A 75 3.52 -4.76 9.02
N ALA A 76 4.82 -4.62 9.25
CA ALA A 76 5.82 -4.73 8.19
C ALA A 76 5.93 -6.18 7.70
N LEU A 77 5.91 -7.15 8.62
CA LEU A 77 5.86 -8.58 8.27
C LEU A 77 4.59 -8.91 7.48
N LEU A 78 3.43 -8.50 7.96
CA LEU A 78 2.14 -8.73 7.30
C LEU A 78 2.07 -8.06 5.93
N PHE A 79 2.58 -6.83 5.78
CA PHE A 79 2.62 -6.15 4.49
C PHE A 79 3.41 -6.96 3.46
N VAL A 80 4.60 -7.44 3.81
CA VAL A 80 5.42 -8.25 2.90
C VAL A 80 4.79 -9.62 2.66
N ALA A 81 4.24 -10.27 3.69
CA ALA A 81 3.53 -11.53 3.55
C ALA A 81 2.32 -11.40 2.63
N PHE A 82 1.52 -10.34 2.78
CA PHE A 82 0.38 -10.08 1.92
C PHE A 82 0.81 -9.77 0.49
N MET A 83 1.88 -9.01 0.29
CA MET A 83 2.43 -8.76 -1.05
C MET A 83 2.90 -10.06 -1.70
N ALA A 84 3.50 -10.97 -0.92
CA ALA A 84 3.94 -12.27 -1.39
C ALA A 84 2.80 -13.22 -1.79
N LEU A 85 1.55 -12.96 -1.37
CA LEU A 85 0.37 -13.71 -1.85
C LEU A 85 0.02 -13.39 -3.31
N PHE A 86 0.53 -12.28 -3.86
CA PHE A 86 0.23 -11.82 -5.22
C PHE A 86 1.52 -11.67 -6.03
N PRO A 87 2.07 -12.78 -6.58
CA PRO A 87 3.31 -12.75 -7.33
C PRO A 87 3.33 -11.73 -8.48
N GLN A 88 2.20 -11.48 -9.14
CA GLN A 88 2.09 -10.50 -10.23
C GLN A 88 2.58 -9.09 -9.83
N ILE A 89 2.43 -8.69 -8.55
CA ILE A 89 2.92 -7.40 -8.05
C ILE A 89 4.44 -7.27 -8.25
N PHE A 90 5.21 -8.34 -8.05
CA PHE A 90 6.67 -8.31 -8.21
C PHE A 90 7.14 -8.19 -9.66
N VAL A 91 6.21 -8.37 -10.61
CA VAL A 91 6.49 -8.30 -12.04
C VAL A 91 6.12 -6.95 -12.64
N SER A 92 5.27 -6.17 -11.96
CA SER A 92 4.75 -4.87 -12.38
C SER A 92 5.48 -3.67 -11.74
N PRO A 93 6.60 -3.18 -12.33
CA PRO A 93 7.36 -2.08 -11.76
C PRO A 93 6.57 -0.78 -11.61
N GLU A 94 5.65 -0.49 -12.54
CA GLU A 94 4.80 0.70 -12.52
C GLU A 94 3.91 0.70 -11.27
N ILE A 95 3.33 -0.45 -10.94
CA ILE A 95 2.44 -0.63 -9.79
C ILE A 95 3.21 -0.55 -8.47
N ILE A 96 4.41 -1.14 -8.41
CA ILE A 96 5.31 -0.98 -7.26
C ILE A 96 5.65 0.50 -7.05
N MET A 97 5.95 1.23 -8.12
CA MET A 97 6.30 2.64 -8.06
C MET A 97 5.11 3.53 -7.68
N ALA A 98 3.93 3.28 -8.25
CA ALA A 98 2.68 3.92 -7.87
C ALA A 98 2.41 3.71 -6.37
N ASN A 99 2.53 2.47 -5.89
CA ASN A 99 2.30 2.17 -4.48
C ASN A 99 3.31 2.88 -3.56
N LEU A 100 4.57 3.03 -3.97
CA LEU A 100 5.53 3.84 -3.22
C LEU A 100 5.03 5.29 -3.04
N PHE A 101 4.54 5.91 -4.11
CA PHE A 101 4.03 7.27 -4.05
C PHE A 101 2.73 7.39 -3.25
N VAL A 102 1.83 6.41 -3.32
CA VAL A 102 0.66 6.33 -2.41
C VAL A 102 1.10 6.24 -0.95
N LEU A 103 2.14 5.45 -0.62
CA LEU A 103 2.70 5.38 0.74
C LEU A 103 3.31 6.72 1.18
N LEU A 104 4.00 7.45 0.29
CA LEU A 104 4.52 8.79 0.56
C LEU A 104 3.39 9.80 0.81
N ALA A 105 2.28 9.69 0.08
CA ALA A 105 1.09 10.50 0.31
C ALA A 105 0.46 10.18 1.68
N LEU A 106 0.25 8.90 1.99
CA LEU A 106 -0.25 8.43 3.28
C LEU A 106 0.60 8.91 4.45
N ARG A 107 1.94 8.87 4.32
CA ARG A 107 2.86 9.43 5.31
C ARG A 107 2.51 10.88 5.64
N ARG A 108 2.27 11.70 4.62
CA ARG A 108 1.93 13.12 4.79
C ARG A 108 0.55 13.30 5.38
N ILE A 109 -0.46 12.61 4.83
CA ILE A 109 -1.85 12.62 5.30
C ILE A 109 -1.94 12.31 6.78
N ILE A 110 -1.38 11.18 7.22
CA ILE A 110 -1.47 10.72 8.61
C ILE A 110 -0.73 11.68 9.55
N SER A 111 0.37 12.29 9.09
CA SER A 111 1.14 13.25 9.90
C SER A 111 0.43 14.59 10.14
N ILE A 112 -0.69 14.86 9.46
CA ILE A 112 -1.52 16.06 9.67
C ILE A 112 -2.03 16.12 11.12
N ARG A 113 -2.18 14.97 11.80
CA ARG A 113 -2.57 14.89 13.21
C ARG A 113 -1.80 15.78 14.18
N SER A 114 -0.57 16.19 13.82
CA SER A 114 0.27 17.07 14.63
C SER A 114 -0.09 18.55 14.48
N PHE A 115 -0.97 18.91 13.54
CA PHE A 115 -1.37 20.27 13.19
C PHE A 115 -0.23 21.22 12.77
N ILE A 116 0.98 20.69 12.60
CA ILE A 116 2.15 21.44 12.10
C ILE A 116 2.16 21.40 10.58
N GLN A 117 2.32 22.57 9.93
CA GLN A 117 2.47 22.71 8.48
C GLN A 117 1.36 22.00 7.67
N VAL A 118 0.10 22.15 8.09
CA VAL A 118 -1.05 21.45 7.49
C VAL A 118 -1.14 21.66 5.98
N LYS A 119 -1.05 22.92 5.51
CA LYS A 119 -1.12 23.25 4.06
C LYS A 119 -0.03 22.56 3.25
N GLN A 120 1.21 22.54 3.74
CA GLN A 120 2.32 21.87 3.07
C GLN A 120 2.12 20.35 3.04
N LYS A 121 1.62 19.74 4.13
CA LYS A 121 1.34 18.30 4.15
C LYS A 121 0.21 17.92 3.19
N LEU A 122 -0.84 18.73 3.09
CA LEU A 122 -1.92 18.54 2.11
C LEU A 122 -1.37 18.64 0.69
N PHE A 123 -0.55 19.66 0.41
CA PHE A 123 0.06 19.84 -0.91
C PHE A 123 0.97 18.67 -1.27
N ASP A 124 1.90 18.30 -0.38
CA ASP A 124 2.81 17.17 -0.60
C ASP A 124 2.02 15.87 -0.82
N ALA A 125 0.96 15.62 -0.05
CA ALA A 125 0.14 14.43 -0.21
C ALA A 125 -0.54 14.39 -1.58
N SER A 126 -1.19 15.48 -1.99
CA SER A 126 -1.83 15.59 -3.30
C SER A 126 -0.83 15.49 -4.44
N LEU A 127 0.37 16.09 -4.30
CA LEU A 127 1.44 16.00 -5.28
C LEU A 127 1.90 14.55 -5.44
N TRP A 128 2.14 13.83 -4.34
CA TRP A 128 2.54 12.42 -4.43
C TRP A 128 1.47 11.53 -5.06
N ILE A 129 0.18 11.78 -4.80
CA ILE A 129 -0.91 11.06 -5.47
C ILE A 129 -0.92 11.36 -6.97
N CYS A 130 -0.73 12.62 -7.38
CA CYS A 130 -0.65 12.98 -8.79
C CYS A 130 0.57 12.35 -9.48
N VAL A 131 1.71 12.26 -8.79
CA VAL A 131 2.90 11.56 -9.31
C VAL A 131 2.65 10.05 -9.39
N SER A 132 1.98 9.46 -8.41
CA SER A 132 1.54 8.05 -8.46
C SER A 132 0.69 7.76 -9.71
N ALA A 133 -0.17 8.71 -10.08
CA ALA A 133 -1.05 8.58 -11.24
C ALA A 133 -0.32 8.58 -12.58
N LEU A 134 0.95 9.00 -12.62
CA LEU A 134 1.81 8.86 -13.79
C LEU A 134 2.29 7.41 -14.01
N PHE A 135 2.20 6.57 -12.98
CA PHE A 135 2.54 5.15 -13.06
C PHE A 135 1.29 4.26 -13.10
N TYR A 136 0.22 4.67 -12.43
CA TYR A 136 -1.06 3.97 -12.45
C TYR A 136 -2.22 4.93 -12.21
N GLU A 137 -2.99 5.18 -13.25
CA GLU A 137 -3.96 6.28 -13.38
C GLU A 137 -5.05 6.25 -12.30
N TRP A 138 -5.51 5.07 -11.89
CA TRP A 138 -6.55 4.91 -10.87
C TRP A 138 -6.13 5.36 -9.48
N THR A 139 -4.82 5.55 -9.24
CA THR A 139 -4.36 6.11 -7.96
C THR A 139 -4.84 7.55 -7.71
N LEU A 140 -5.33 8.28 -8.72
CA LEU A 140 -5.99 9.58 -8.52
C LEU A 140 -7.18 9.52 -7.57
N VAL A 141 -7.85 8.37 -7.44
CA VAL A 141 -8.93 8.15 -6.46
C VAL A 141 -8.47 8.47 -5.04
N PHE A 142 -7.18 8.27 -4.72
CA PHE A 142 -6.62 8.63 -3.41
C PHE A 142 -6.61 10.14 -3.12
N LEU A 143 -6.87 11.03 -4.09
CA LEU A 143 -7.11 12.46 -3.80
C LEU A 143 -8.32 12.63 -2.87
N LEU A 144 -9.32 11.74 -2.94
CA LEU A 144 -10.44 11.69 -1.99
C LEU A 144 -9.96 11.49 -0.56
N LEU A 145 -8.86 10.77 -0.35
CA LEU A 145 -8.26 10.58 0.98
C LEU A 145 -7.70 11.89 1.56
N VAL A 146 -7.20 12.79 0.71
CA VAL A 146 -6.73 14.11 1.14
C VAL A 146 -7.89 14.95 1.65
N PHE A 147 -9.03 14.96 0.94
CA PHE A 147 -10.25 15.62 1.40
C PHE A 147 -10.80 14.97 2.67
N ALA A 148 -10.79 13.64 2.76
CA ALA A 148 -11.16 12.93 3.99
C ALA A 148 -10.26 13.36 5.17
N ALA A 149 -8.96 13.56 4.96
CA ALA A 149 -8.06 14.04 6.01
C ALA A 149 -8.41 15.46 6.50
N ILE A 150 -8.83 16.36 5.59
CA ILE A 150 -9.28 17.70 5.96
C ILE A 150 -10.49 17.63 6.90
N MET A 151 -11.46 16.77 6.58
CA MET A 151 -12.66 16.55 7.40
C MET A 151 -12.30 15.88 8.73
N VAL A 152 -11.57 14.76 8.69
CA VAL A 152 -11.26 13.91 9.87
C VAL A 152 -10.40 14.66 10.89
N TYR A 153 -9.42 15.45 10.46
CA TYR A 153 -8.61 16.26 11.36
C TYR A 153 -9.24 17.64 11.67
N ARG A 154 -10.44 17.94 11.15
CA ARG A 154 -11.16 19.21 11.36
C ARG A 154 -10.33 20.44 10.99
N VAL A 155 -9.51 20.34 9.95
CA VAL A 155 -8.70 21.45 9.42
C VAL A 155 -9.40 22.15 8.26
N GLY A 156 -10.72 22.30 8.35
CA GLY A 156 -11.62 22.70 7.26
C GLY A 156 -11.57 24.17 6.81
N GLU A 157 -10.46 24.89 7.03
CA GLU A 157 -10.27 26.23 6.46
C GLU A 157 -10.44 26.16 4.92
N TYR A 158 -11.23 27.06 4.32
CA TYR A 158 -11.55 27.01 2.88
C TYR A 158 -10.29 26.92 1.99
N ARG A 159 -9.19 27.54 2.42
CA ARG A 159 -7.90 27.50 1.72
C ARG A 159 -7.34 26.07 1.62
N ASN A 160 -7.56 25.24 2.63
CA ASN A 160 -7.07 23.86 2.67
C ASN A 160 -7.78 22.99 1.63
N TRP A 161 -9.05 23.27 1.32
CA TRP A 161 -9.81 22.59 0.26
C TRP A 161 -9.28 22.89 -1.13
N LEU A 162 -8.66 24.06 -1.33
CA LEU A 162 -8.07 24.45 -2.61
C LEU A 162 -6.71 23.80 -2.87
N VAL A 163 -5.99 23.39 -1.82
CA VAL A 163 -4.61 22.88 -1.92
C VAL A 163 -4.48 21.68 -2.87
N PRO A 164 -5.34 20.64 -2.84
CA PRO A 164 -5.24 19.51 -3.76
C PRO A 164 -5.30 19.92 -5.24
N PHE A 165 -6.13 20.90 -5.58
CA PHE A 165 -6.25 21.42 -6.95
C PHE A 165 -4.99 22.14 -7.42
N VAL A 166 -4.31 22.85 -6.50
CA VAL A 166 -3.02 23.48 -6.81
C VAL A 166 -1.96 22.41 -7.14
N ALA A 167 -1.93 21.30 -6.41
CA ALA A 167 -0.99 20.20 -6.70
C ALA A 167 -1.28 19.55 -8.06
N VAL A 168 -2.55 19.30 -8.39
CA VAL A 168 -2.97 18.81 -9.70
C VAL A 168 -2.52 19.76 -10.81
N PHE A 169 -2.71 21.06 -10.62
CA PHE A 169 -2.28 22.09 -11.58
C PHE A 169 -0.75 22.08 -11.79
N VAL A 170 0.03 21.98 -10.71
CA VAL A 170 1.50 21.92 -10.79
C VAL A 170 1.96 20.68 -11.58
N VAL A 171 1.45 19.50 -11.26
CA VAL A 171 1.83 18.27 -11.97
C VAL A 171 1.35 18.31 -13.42
N GLY A 172 0.15 18.84 -13.69
CA GLY A 172 -0.37 19.03 -15.04
C GLY A 172 0.49 19.97 -15.89
N MET A 173 0.99 21.06 -15.31
CA MET A 173 1.91 21.98 -16.00
C MET A 173 3.27 21.33 -16.30
N LEU A 174 3.81 20.54 -15.37
CA LEU A 174 5.05 19.79 -15.60
C LEU A 174 4.87 18.74 -16.70
N LEU A 175 3.75 18.01 -16.68
CA LEU A 175 3.38 17.05 -17.73
C LEU A 175 3.29 17.75 -19.09
N LEU A 176 2.58 18.88 -19.18
CA LEU A 176 2.44 19.65 -20.40
C LEU A 176 3.80 20.13 -20.93
N THR A 177 4.68 20.59 -20.04
CA THR A 177 6.05 20.99 -20.40
C THR A 177 6.84 19.82 -20.98
N TYR A 178 6.78 18.64 -20.35
CA TYR A 178 7.41 17.42 -20.85
C TYR A 178 6.91 17.07 -22.25
N VAL A 179 5.60 17.07 -22.46
CA VAL A 179 4.97 16.71 -23.74
C VAL A 179 5.37 17.66 -24.86
N ILE A 180 5.40 18.98 -24.60
CA ILE A 180 5.81 19.97 -25.60
C ILE A 180 7.30 19.83 -25.92
N TRP A 181 8.14 19.60 -24.90
CA TRP A 181 9.59 19.50 -25.07
C TRP A 181 10.00 18.25 -25.87
N PHE A 182 9.47 17.09 -25.51
CA PHE A 182 9.79 15.82 -26.17
C PHE A 182 8.93 15.52 -27.40
N ARG A 183 7.88 16.33 -27.64
CA ARG A 183 6.89 16.15 -28.73
C ARG A 183 6.19 14.79 -28.69
N ASP A 184 6.01 14.24 -27.50
CA ASP A 184 5.44 12.91 -27.28
C ASP A 184 4.04 12.99 -26.67
N LEU A 185 3.08 13.41 -27.51
CA LEU A 185 1.66 13.39 -27.16
C LEU A 185 1.10 11.97 -27.04
N HIS A 186 1.77 10.99 -27.66
CA HIS A 186 1.34 9.59 -27.65
C HIS A 186 1.50 9.00 -26.25
N TRP A 187 2.64 9.24 -25.61
CA TRP A 187 2.93 8.78 -24.25
C TRP A 187 1.83 9.17 -23.24
N VAL A 188 1.27 10.38 -23.34
CA VAL A 188 0.17 10.82 -22.45
C VAL A 188 -1.08 9.95 -22.62
N ARG A 189 -1.43 9.63 -23.86
CA ARG A 189 -2.60 8.81 -24.17
C ARG A 189 -2.44 7.38 -23.68
N GLU A 190 -1.22 6.86 -23.73
CA GLU A 190 -0.86 5.54 -23.20
C GLU A 190 -0.72 5.50 -21.68
N THR A 191 -0.32 6.62 -21.05
CA THR A 191 -0.13 6.73 -19.59
C THR A 191 -1.44 6.99 -18.85
N PHE A 192 -2.40 7.64 -19.50
CA PHE A 192 -3.74 7.90 -18.94
C PHE A 192 -4.87 7.27 -19.77
N PRO A 193 -4.85 5.95 -20.03
CA PRO A 193 -5.92 5.27 -20.74
C PRO A 193 -7.06 5.00 -19.76
N PHE A 194 -7.69 6.06 -19.22
CA PHE A 194 -8.82 5.93 -18.30
C PHE A 194 -9.90 5.06 -18.95
N SER A 195 -9.94 3.80 -18.54
CA SER A 195 -10.88 2.80 -19.01
C SER A 195 -11.47 2.12 -17.79
N VAL A 196 -12.79 2.21 -17.69
CA VAL A 196 -13.56 1.49 -16.69
C VAL A 196 -13.94 0.16 -17.32
N ASP A 197 -13.46 -0.91 -16.73
CA ASP A 197 -14.00 -2.24 -17.00
C ASP A 197 -14.31 -2.89 -15.66
N PHE A 198 -15.47 -3.54 -15.57
CA PHE A 198 -15.85 -4.21 -14.35
C PHE A 198 -15.20 -5.59 -14.31
N TYR A 199 -14.62 -5.90 -13.16
CA TYR A 199 -13.81 -7.08 -12.96
C TYR A 199 -14.54 -8.37 -13.40
N SER A 200 -14.03 -9.05 -14.43
CA SER A 200 -14.58 -10.32 -14.93
C SER A 200 -13.96 -11.50 -14.20
N ILE A 201 -14.78 -12.28 -13.49
CA ILE A 201 -14.36 -13.44 -12.67
C ILE A 201 -13.69 -14.56 -13.52
N ARG A 202 -13.78 -14.52 -14.86
CA ARG A 202 -13.38 -15.63 -15.75
C ARG A 202 -11.88 -15.85 -15.92
N THR A 203 -11.02 -14.92 -15.50
CA THR A 203 -9.56 -15.01 -15.73
C THR A 203 -8.74 -15.34 -14.49
N MET A 204 -9.37 -15.66 -13.35
CA MET A 204 -8.66 -15.86 -12.08
C MET A 204 -8.24 -17.31 -11.83
N THR A 205 -6.98 -17.50 -11.42
CA THR A 205 -6.49 -18.77 -10.85
C THR A 205 -7.08 -18.99 -9.44
N PRO A 206 -7.32 -20.24 -9.01
CA PRO A 206 -7.72 -20.54 -7.63
C PRO A 206 -6.78 -19.96 -6.57
N GLY A 207 -5.46 -19.92 -6.85
CA GLY A 207 -4.46 -19.28 -5.99
C GLY A 207 -4.73 -17.78 -5.80
N PHE A 208 -5.03 -17.06 -6.87
CA PHE A 208 -5.37 -15.64 -6.77
C PHE A 208 -6.67 -15.40 -6.00
N ILE A 209 -7.73 -16.16 -6.29
CA ILE A 209 -9.02 -16.03 -5.59
C ILE A 209 -8.84 -16.26 -4.09
N SER A 210 -8.12 -17.31 -3.71
CA SER A 210 -7.86 -17.62 -2.30
C SER A 210 -7.05 -16.53 -1.60
N ALA A 211 -6.06 -15.93 -2.27
CA ALA A 211 -5.34 -14.75 -1.76
C ALA A 211 -6.26 -13.55 -1.55
N VAL A 212 -7.13 -13.22 -2.51
CA VAL A 212 -8.09 -12.11 -2.38
C VAL A 212 -9.05 -12.36 -1.21
N VAL A 213 -9.63 -13.56 -1.13
CA VAL A 213 -10.54 -13.95 -0.03
C VAL A 213 -9.84 -13.80 1.31
N LEU A 214 -8.59 -14.25 1.43
CA LEU A 214 -7.79 -14.12 2.64
C LEU A 214 -7.59 -12.65 3.05
N ILE A 215 -7.24 -11.78 2.11
CA ILE A 215 -7.05 -10.34 2.38
C ILE A 215 -8.37 -9.68 2.76
N VAL A 216 -9.46 -9.97 2.05
CA VAL A 216 -10.79 -9.41 2.33
C VAL A 216 -11.27 -9.83 3.72
N LEU A 217 -11.20 -11.13 4.05
CA LEU A 217 -11.59 -11.63 5.37
C LEU A 217 -10.73 -11.02 6.48
N THR A 218 -9.41 -10.94 6.27
CA THR A 218 -8.50 -10.33 7.24
C THR A 218 -8.83 -8.84 7.44
N GLY A 219 -9.09 -8.11 6.35
CA GLY A 219 -9.53 -6.72 6.38
C GLY A 219 -10.83 -6.53 7.14
N LEU A 220 -11.86 -7.33 6.83
CA LEU A 220 -13.16 -7.27 7.51
C LEU A 220 -13.05 -7.54 9.01
N VAL A 221 -12.37 -8.61 9.42
CA VAL A 221 -12.16 -8.93 10.84
C VAL A 221 -11.42 -7.79 11.56
N SER A 222 -10.40 -7.24 10.91
CA SER A 222 -9.59 -6.16 11.49
C SER A 222 -10.38 -4.85 11.62
N VAL A 223 -11.24 -4.53 10.64
CA VAL A 223 -12.14 -3.36 10.71
C VAL A 223 -13.19 -3.53 11.80
N ILE A 224 -13.79 -4.72 11.94
CA ILE A 224 -14.75 -5.02 13.02
C ILE A 224 -14.08 -4.86 14.39
N SER A 225 -12.87 -5.41 14.57
CA SER A 225 -12.06 -5.21 15.79
C SER A 225 -11.79 -3.73 16.07
N PHE A 226 -11.42 -2.96 15.04
CA PHE A 226 -11.21 -1.53 15.18
C PHE A 226 -12.49 -0.78 15.61
N ILE A 227 -13.64 -1.05 14.99
CA ILE A 227 -14.92 -0.38 15.30
C ILE A 227 -15.35 -0.68 16.74
N THR A 228 -15.31 -1.96 17.15
CA THR A 228 -15.74 -2.38 18.50
C THR A 228 -14.90 -1.74 19.61
N ARG A 229 -13.64 -1.40 19.34
CA ARG A 229 -12.73 -0.78 20.30
C ARG A 229 -12.38 0.67 19.96
N TYR A 230 -13.11 1.29 19.04
CA TYR A 230 -12.80 2.64 18.55
C TYR A 230 -12.65 3.64 19.71
N LYS A 231 -13.57 3.60 20.68
CA LYS A 231 -13.62 4.52 21.83
C LYS A 231 -12.48 4.33 22.83
N THR A 232 -11.77 3.20 22.83
CA THR A 232 -10.70 2.94 23.82
C THR A 232 -9.34 3.50 23.39
N LYS A 233 -9.17 3.87 22.11
CA LYS A 233 -7.91 4.42 21.59
C LYS A 233 -7.86 5.96 21.78
N PRO A 234 -6.68 6.59 21.92
CA PRO A 234 -6.56 8.05 21.97
C PRO A 234 -7.10 8.73 20.70
N SER A 235 -7.74 9.90 20.83
CA SER A 235 -8.42 10.60 19.72
C SER A 235 -7.57 10.81 18.47
N GLY A 236 -6.30 11.22 18.62
CA GLY A 236 -5.40 11.39 17.48
C GLY A 236 -5.02 10.09 16.77
N VAL A 237 -5.01 8.96 17.49
CA VAL A 237 -4.79 7.62 16.91
C VAL A 237 -6.06 7.13 16.22
N GLN A 238 -7.24 7.42 16.80
CA GLN A 238 -8.54 7.12 16.17
C GLN A 238 -8.66 7.78 14.79
N SER A 239 -8.42 9.08 14.69
CA SER A 239 -8.45 9.81 13.40
C SER A 239 -7.49 9.22 12.37
N SER A 240 -6.29 8.84 12.82
CA SER A 240 -5.27 8.26 11.95
C SER A 240 -5.68 6.87 11.44
N LEU A 241 -6.25 6.03 12.30
CA LEU A 241 -6.76 4.71 11.91
C LEU A 241 -8.04 4.80 11.07
N LEU A 242 -8.89 5.81 11.30
CA LEU A 242 -10.04 6.07 10.43
C LEU A 242 -9.59 6.39 9.00
N LEU A 243 -8.52 7.18 8.84
CA LEU A 243 -7.93 7.42 7.51
C LEU A 243 -7.33 6.16 6.90
N ILE A 244 -6.76 5.25 7.70
CA ILE A 244 -6.32 3.93 7.22
C ILE A 244 -7.53 3.11 6.71
N VAL A 245 -8.66 3.12 7.41
CA VAL A 245 -9.89 2.43 6.94
C VAL A 245 -10.40 3.07 5.64
N ILE A 246 -10.44 4.40 5.55
CA ILE A 246 -10.85 5.09 4.31
C ILE A 246 -9.89 4.75 3.16
N ALA A 247 -8.57 4.72 3.41
CA ALA A 247 -7.59 4.32 2.41
C ALA A 247 -7.81 2.88 1.92
N MET A 248 -8.14 1.94 2.83
CA MET A 248 -8.52 0.57 2.47
C MET A 248 -9.75 0.54 1.57
N LEU A 249 -10.80 1.30 1.90
CA LEU A 249 -12.03 1.37 1.09
C LEU A 249 -11.78 1.97 -0.30
N LEU A 250 -10.95 3.01 -0.39
CA LEU A 250 -10.56 3.59 -1.67
C LEU A 250 -9.74 2.59 -2.51
N ALA A 251 -8.84 1.83 -1.90
CA ALA A 251 -8.09 0.79 -2.58
C ALA A 251 -9.01 -0.33 -3.12
N CYS A 252 -10.03 -0.74 -2.35
CA CYS A 252 -11.06 -1.66 -2.83
C CYS A 252 -11.85 -1.07 -4.02
N GLY A 253 -12.14 0.23 -3.98
CA GLY A 253 -12.78 0.95 -5.09
C GLY A 253 -11.92 0.92 -6.35
N VAL A 254 -10.61 1.20 -6.22
CA VAL A 254 -9.64 1.10 -7.33
C VAL A 254 -9.67 -0.30 -7.94
N ALA A 255 -9.50 -1.34 -7.13
CA ALA A 255 -9.52 -2.74 -7.59
C ALA A 255 -10.86 -3.19 -8.21
N SER A 256 -11.95 -2.47 -7.94
CA SER A 256 -13.27 -2.80 -8.50
C SER A 256 -13.54 -2.16 -9.87
N VAL A 257 -12.84 -1.06 -10.18
CA VAL A 257 -13.11 -0.21 -11.36
C VAL A 257 -11.97 -0.28 -12.38
N SER A 258 -10.78 -0.68 -11.97
CA SER A 258 -9.62 -0.79 -12.84
C SER A 258 -9.78 -1.86 -13.89
N ASN A 259 -9.58 -1.47 -15.16
CA ASN A 259 -9.48 -2.37 -16.31
C ASN A 259 -8.11 -3.07 -16.38
N ASN A 260 -7.62 -3.56 -15.25
CA ASN A 260 -6.35 -4.29 -15.21
C ASN A 260 -6.63 -5.79 -15.11
N ARG A 261 -6.14 -6.54 -16.09
CA ARG A 261 -6.36 -7.98 -16.18
C ARG A 261 -5.54 -8.76 -15.16
N GLU A 262 -4.41 -8.20 -14.71
CA GLU A 262 -3.49 -8.87 -13.79
C GLU A 262 -3.82 -8.59 -12.32
N SER A 263 -4.57 -7.53 -12.03
CA SER A 263 -5.03 -7.16 -10.69
C SER A 263 -3.97 -7.09 -9.60
N ASP A 264 -2.84 -6.55 -9.98
CA ASP A 264 -1.78 -6.13 -9.06
C ASP A 264 -2.16 -4.86 -8.27
N GLU A 265 -3.23 -4.14 -8.64
CA GLU A 265 -3.73 -2.97 -7.89
C GLU A 265 -4.21 -3.30 -6.47
N VAL A 266 -4.41 -4.58 -6.15
CA VAL A 266 -4.64 -5.05 -4.77
C VAL A 266 -3.51 -4.57 -3.84
N VAL A 267 -2.31 -4.29 -4.37
CA VAL A 267 -1.16 -3.73 -3.63
C VAL A 267 -1.55 -2.51 -2.78
N PHE A 268 -2.44 -1.64 -3.27
CA PHE A 268 -2.81 -0.40 -2.60
C PHE A 268 -3.61 -0.65 -1.30
N ALA A 269 -4.26 -1.82 -1.19
CA ALA A 269 -4.99 -2.22 0.02
C ALA A 269 -4.07 -2.87 1.07
N LEU A 270 -2.91 -3.37 0.68
CA LEU A 270 -2.08 -4.22 1.54
C LEU A 270 -1.53 -3.49 2.76
N PHE A 271 -1.06 -2.24 2.60
CA PHE A 271 -0.58 -1.45 3.74
C PHE A 271 -1.70 -1.13 4.74
N PRO A 272 -2.87 -0.61 4.31
CA PRO A 272 -3.99 -0.41 5.21
C PRO A 272 -4.42 -1.67 5.96
N VAL A 273 -4.58 -2.80 5.25
CA VAL A 273 -4.97 -4.08 5.85
C VAL A 273 -3.90 -4.56 6.84
N ALA A 274 -2.61 -4.45 6.51
CA ALA A 274 -1.51 -4.84 7.40
C ALA A 274 -1.45 -4.02 8.70
N VAL A 275 -1.78 -2.72 8.64
CA VAL A 275 -1.86 -1.86 9.83
C VAL A 275 -3.03 -2.28 10.73
N LEU A 276 -4.21 -2.52 10.16
CA LEU A 276 -5.39 -2.93 10.92
C LEU A 276 -5.23 -4.35 11.49
N ALA A 277 -4.72 -5.29 10.69
CA ALA A 277 -4.46 -6.66 11.10
C ALA A 277 -3.41 -6.75 12.21
N ALA A 278 -2.36 -5.92 12.16
CA ALA A 278 -1.38 -5.86 13.24
C ALA A 278 -1.99 -5.32 14.54
N ASN A 279 -2.87 -4.32 14.47
CA ASN A 279 -3.63 -3.86 15.65
C ASN A 279 -4.48 -5.01 16.23
N TYR A 280 -5.20 -5.74 15.38
CA TYR A 280 -5.98 -6.90 15.80
C TYR A 280 -5.10 -7.98 16.45
N LEU A 281 -3.95 -8.34 15.86
CA LEU A 281 -3.03 -9.31 16.43
C LEU A 281 -2.48 -8.88 17.80
N GLN A 282 -2.27 -7.59 18.02
CA GLN A 282 -1.83 -7.07 19.32
C GLN A 282 -2.89 -7.32 20.40
N GLU A 283 -4.16 -7.13 20.06
CA GLU A 283 -5.30 -7.29 20.96
C GLU A 283 -5.62 -8.75 21.33
N ILE A 284 -5.11 -9.74 20.58
CA ILE A 284 -5.31 -11.15 20.91
C ILE A 284 -4.60 -11.48 22.23
N VAL A 285 -5.40 -11.85 23.23
CA VAL A 285 -4.93 -12.24 24.58
C VAL A 285 -4.33 -13.65 24.58
N ARG A 286 -4.89 -14.59 23.81
CA ARG A 286 -4.45 -15.99 23.78
C ARG A 286 -3.16 -16.13 22.94
N PRO A 287 -2.00 -16.46 23.55
CA PRO A 287 -0.73 -16.44 22.84
C PRO A 287 -0.64 -17.50 21.73
N TRP A 288 -1.23 -18.68 21.94
CA TRP A 288 -1.26 -19.74 20.93
C TRP A 288 -2.00 -19.31 19.66
N TRP A 289 -3.14 -18.60 19.79
CA TRP A 289 -3.93 -18.13 18.65
C TRP A 289 -3.18 -17.09 17.83
N LYS A 290 -2.51 -16.15 18.51
CA LYS A 290 -1.65 -15.14 17.88
C LYS A 290 -0.51 -15.79 17.10
N GLU A 291 0.14 -16.77 17.70
CA GLU A 291 1.25 -17.51 17.10
C GLU A 291 0.79 -18.30 15.86
N SER A 292 -0.35 -19.00 15.95
CA SER A 292 -0.92 -19.75 14.83
C SER A 292 -1.26 -18.85 13.64
N LEU A 293 -1.88 -17.68 13.89
CA LEU A 293 -2.20 -16.71 12.83
C LEU A 293 -0.93 -16.16 12.15
N LEU A 294 0.10 -15.84 12.93
CA LEU A 294 1.36 -15.35 12.37
C LEU A 294 2.05 -16.41 11.50
N TRP A 295 2.11 -17.66 11.96
CA TRP A 295 2.65 -18.75 11.14
C TRP A 295 1.83 -18.98 9.87
N PHE A 296 0.51 -18.91 9.98
CA PHE A 296 -0.38 -19.02 8.83
C PHE A 296 -0.10 -17.93 7.80
N PHE A 297 0.01 -16.66 8.19
CA PHE A 297 0.31 -15.58 7.24
C PHE A 297 1.71 -15.68 6.62
N VAL A 298 2.72 -16.15 7.36
CA VAL A 298 4.08 -16.33 6.82
C VAL A 298 4.16 -17.54 5.87
N ALA A 299 3.39 -18.60 6.13
CA ALA A 299 3.38 -19.81 5.32
C ALA A 299 2.45 -19.72 4.10
N ALA A 300 1.36 -18.95 4.19
CA ALA A 300 0.33 -18.87 3.13
C ALA A 300 0.90 -18.52 1.74
N PRO A 301 1.84 -17.56 1.58
CA PRO A 301 2.45 -17.30 0.28
C PRO A 301 3.14 -18.51 -0.36
N PHE A 302 3.79 -19.36 0.44
CA PHE A 302 4.41 -20.58 -0.08
C PHE A 302 3.34 -21.55 -0.60
N ILE A 303 2.25 -21.72 0.13
CA ILE A 303 1.17 -22.65 -0.23
C ILE A 303 0.48 -22.17 -1.52
N LEU A 304 0.10 -20.90 -1.56
CA LEU A 304 -0.65 -20.35 -2.69
C LEU A 304 0.17 -20.27 -3.97
N LEU A 305 1.50 -20.15 -3.87
CA LEU A 305 2.37 -20.13 -5.05
C LEU A 305 2.34 -21.45 -5.84
N PHE A 306 2.00 -22.58 -5.21
CA PHE A 306 1.86 -23.88 -5.87
C PHE A 306 0.41 -24.22 -6.26
N ILE A 307 -0.55 -23.38 -5.89
CA ILE A 307 -1.97 -23.55 -6.24
C ILE A 307 -2.24 -22.65 -7.45
N ASN A 308 -1.91 -23.16 -8.64
CA ASN A 308 -2.27 -22.52 -9.91
C ASN A 308 -3.72 -22.79 -10.30
#